data_AF-A0A1H3J046-F1
#
_entry.id   AF-A0A1H3J046-F1
#
_cell.length_a   1.000
_cell.length_b   1.000
_cell.length_c   1.000
_cell.angle_alpha   90.00
_cell.angle_beta   90.00
_cell.angle_gamma   90.00
#
_symmetry.space_group_name_H-M   'P 1'
#
loop_
_entity.id
_entity.type
_entity.pdbx_description
1 polymer ?
#
loop_
_entity_poly.entity_id
_entity_poly.type
_entity_poly.pdbx_seq_one_letter_code
_entity_poly.pdbx_strand_id
1 'polypeptide(L)'
;MRRTFLQLISTQQDPTAKARIFENITPAPLPPEDLMPFLKELESVRGSSDPEVRADGLIRTAAWDRSDAIAGVLREGLYDPNAEVVRAAATAVLVSNVRTQDIKEALLALASDATPDSQLHRSALEALGDFSLNREEYLIYRAARDRVDAKSRR
;
A
#
# COMPACT_ATOMS: atom_id res chain seq x y z
N MET A 1 -10.66 -15.20 22.07
CA MET A 1 -10.58 -13.89 21.38
C MET A 1 -10.25 -14.07 19.89
N ARG A 2 -9.04 -14.49 19.51
CA ARG A 2 -8.61 -14.62 18.10
C ARG A 2 -9.52 -15.47 17.19
N ARG A 3 -9.89 -16.68 17.64
CA ARG A 3 -10.77 -17.60 16.88
C ARG A 3 -12.17 -17.02 16.66
N THR A 4 -12.71 -16.35 17.67
CA THR A 4 -14.00 -15.64 17.61
C THR A 4 -13.97 -14.49 16.61
N PHE A 5 -12.82 -13.83 16.49
CA PHE A 5 -12.65 -12.67 15.63
C PHE A 5 -12.53 -13.05 14.15
N LEU A 6 -11.71 -14.04 13.82
CA LEU A 6 -11.70 -14.61 12.47
C LEU A 6 -13.07 -15.15 12.06
N GLN A 7 -13.77 -15.79 13.00
CA GLN A 7 -15.14 -16.23 12.77
C GLN A 7 -16.04 -15.04 12.44
N LEU A 8 -15.97 -13.94 13.20
CA LEU A 8 -16.72 -12.72 12.92
C LEU A 8 -16.43 -12.17 11.51
N ILE A 9 -15.15 -12.03 11.12
CA ILE A 9 -14.79 -11.56 9.76
C ILE A 9 -15.37 -12.49 8.70
N SER A 10 -15.17 -13.80 8.85
CA SER A 10 -15.61 -14.80 7.85
C SER A 10 -17.14 -14.88 7.69
N THR A 11 -17.90 -14.49 8.73
CA THR A 11 -19.37 -14.42 8.64
C THR A 11 -19.85 -13.21 7.84
N GLN A 12 -19.03 -12.16 7.70
CA GLN A 12 -19.36 -11.03 6.86
C GLN A 12 -19.04 -11.36 5.40
N GLN A 13 -19.97 -11.11 4.49
CA GLN A 13 -19.73 -11.24 3.05
C GLN A 13 -19.43 -9.89 2.38
N ASP A 14 -19.86 -8.79 3.01
CA ASP A 14 -19.61 -7.43 2.53
C ASP A 14 -18.16 -7.00 2.79
N PRO A 15 -17.37 -6.66 1.73
CA PRO A 15 -16.01 -6.16 1.87
C PRO A 15 -15.91 -4.91 2.75
N THR A 16 -16.91 -4.03 2.72
CA THR A 16 -16.93 -2.81 3.54
C THR A 16 -17.09 -3.15 5.01
N ALA A 17 -17.98 -4.08 5.35
CA ALA A 17 -18.12 -4.58 6.71
C ALA A 17 -16.83 -5.25 7.21
N LYS A 18 -16.15 -6.03 6.36
CA LYS A 18 -14.83 -6.61 6.71
C LYS A 18 -13.78 -5.53 6.96
N ALA A 19 -13.68 -4.52 6.10
CA ALA A 19 -12.73 -3.41 6.26
C ALA A 19 -12.88 -2.72 7.64
N ARG A 20 -14.12 -2.40 8.04
CA ARG A 20 -14.43 -1.83 9.37
C ARG A 20 -14.02 -2.74 10.52
N ILE A 21 -14.14 -4.06 10.35
CA ILE A 21 -13.66 -5.00 11.37
C ILE A 21 -12.14 -4.92 11.46
N PHE A 22 -11.44 -4.89 10.32
CA PHE A 22 -9.98 -4.77 10.30
C PHE A 22 -9.47 -3.43 10.84
N GLU A 23 -10.20 -2.32 10.69
CA GLU A 23 -9.89 -1.00 11.28
C GLU A 23 -9.58 -1.07 12.77
N ASN A 24 -10.25 -1.99 13.46
CA ASN A 24 -10.16 -2.13 14.90
C ASN A 24 -9.09 -3.15 15.34
N ILE A 25 -8.24 -3.63 14.43
CA ILE A 25 -7.18 -4.60 14.73
C ILE A 25 -5.81 -3.96 14.53
N THR A 26 -4.99 -4.02 15.58
CA THR A 26 -3.57 -3.69 15.48
C THR A 26 -2.79 -4.89 14.93
N PRO A 27 -1.94 -4.68 13.90
CA PRO A 27 -0.99 -5.68 13.44
C PRO A 27 -0.15 -6.25 14.59
N ALA A 28 -0.05 -7.57 14.65
CA ALA A 28 0.76 -8.28 15.62
C ALA A 28 1.47 -9.45 14.95
N PRO A 29 2.64 -9.88 15.44
CA PRO A 29 3.29 -11.09 14.95
C PRO A 29 2.38 -12.32 15.15
N LEU A 30 2.13 -13.05 14.06
CA LEU A 30 1.28 -14.23 14.04
C LEU A 30 2.02 -15.42 13.42
N PRO A 31 1.84 -16.64 13.93
CA PRO A 31 2.27 -17.85 13.24
C PRO A 31 1.61 -17.93 11.84
N PRO A 32 2.31 -18.42 10.80
CA PRO A 32 1.80 -18.49 9.43
C PRO A 32 0.43 -19.17 9.31
N GLU A 33 0.23 -20.29 10.00
CA GLU A 33 -1.02 -21.07 10.00
C GLU A 33 -2.22 -20.27 10.45
N ASP A 34 -2.00 -19.28 11.32
CA ASP A 34 -3.04 -18.42 11.82
C ASP A 34 -3.07 -17.05 11.11
N LEU A 35 -2.03 -16.67 10.35
CA LEU A 35 -1.99 -15.45 9.55
C LEU A 35 -2.68 -15.63 8.20
N MET A 36 -2.51 -16.80 7.57
CA MET A 36 -3.07 -17.10 6.25
C MET A 36 -4.59 -16.87 6.17
N PRO A 37 -5.41 -17.27 7.15
CA PRO A 37 -6.85 -16.96 7.12
C PRO A 37 -7.14 -15.46 7.16
N PHE A 38 -6.37 -14.66 7.92
CA PHE A 38 -6.54 -13.20 7.93
C PHE A 38 -6.22 -12.58 6.57
N LEU A 39 -5.13 -13.01 5.95
CA LEU A 39 -4.72 -12.49 4.63
C LEU A 39 -5.75 -12.85 3.56
N LYS A 40 -6.35 -14.05 3.63
CA LYS A 40 -7.44 -14.47 2.74
C LYS A 40 -8.69 -13.59 2.90
N GLU A 41 -9.03 -13.20 4.13
CA GLU A 41 -10.15 -12.27 4.34
C GLU A 41 -9.83 -10.87 3.77
N LEU A 42 -8.59 -10.40 3.90
CA LEU A 42 -8.12 -9.14 3.30
C LEU A 42 -8.12 -9.18 1.76
N GLU A 43 -7.93 -10.34 1.11
CA GLU A 43 -8.08 -10.46 -0.35
C GLU A 43 -9.46 -10.01 -0.81
N SER A 44 -10.52 -10.36 -0.09
CA SER A 44 -11.88 -9.93 -0.44
C SER A 44 -12.10 -8.42 -0.27
N VAL A 45 -11.40 -7.79 0.68
CA VAL A 45 -11.40 -6.34 0.87
C VAL A 45 -10.66 -5.65 -0.28
N ARG A 46 -9.47 -6.15 -0.64
CA ARG A 46 -8.70 -5.67 -1.79
C ARG A 46 -9.40 -5.87 -3.14
N GLY A 47 -10.28 -6.85 -3.23
CA GLY A 47 -11.09 -7.13 -4.44
C GLY A 47 -12.39 -6.33 -4.53
N SER A 48 -12.68 -5.43 -3.59
CA SER A 48 -13.92 -4.63 -3.60
C SER A 48 -14.06 -3.77 -4.87
N SER A 49 -15.29 -3.58 -5.36
CA SER A 49 -15.54 -2.58 -6.42
C SER A 49 -15.34 -1.15 -5.93
N ASP A 50 -15.49 -0.92 -4.62
CA ASP A 50 -15.28 0.37 -3.98
C ASP A 50 -13.77 0.66 -3.84
N PRO A 51 -13.23 1.72 -4.48
CA PRO A 51 -11.81 2.04 -4.43
C PRO A 51 -11.32 2.40 -3.02
N GLU A 52 -12.14 3.00 -2.16
CA GLU A 52 -11.73 3.34 -0.80
C GLU A 52 -11.52 2.06 0.03
N VAL A 53 -12.40 1.08 -0.14
CA VAL A 53 -12.29 -0.24 0.49
C VAL A 53 -11.08 -1.00 -0.03
N ARG A 54 -10.81 -0.95 -1.35
CA ARG A 54 -9.59 -1.57 -1.92
C ARG A 54 -8.32 -0.94 -1.34
N ALA A 55 -8.28 0.38 -1.28
CA ALA A 55 -7.15 1.15 -0.76
C ALA A 55 -6.85 0.79 0.71
N ASP A 56 -7.88 0.72 1.56
CA ASP A 56 -7.74 0.29 2.95
C ASP A 56 -7.23 -1.16 3.05
N GLY A 57 -7.80 -2.07 2.24
CA GLY A 57 -7.35 -3.47 2.17
C GLY A 57 -5.87 -3.61 1.81
N LEU A 58 -5.34 -2.78 0.90
CA LEU A 58 -3.92 -2.78 0.53
C LEU A 58 -3.01 -2.41 1.69
N ILE A 59 -3.29 -1.28 2.35
CA ILE A 59 -2.49 -0.79 3.49
C ILE A 59 -2.48 -1.83 4.60
N ARG A 60 -3.64 -2.41 4.91
CA ARG A 60 -3.76 -3.46 5.93
C ARG A 60 -2.98 -4.70 5.55
N THR A 61 -3.07 -5.15 4.30
CA THR A 61 -2.30 -6.31 3.87
C THR A 61 -0.81 -6.06 4.06
N ALA A 62 -0.29 -4.91 3.65
CA ALA A 62 1.13 -4.59 3.82
C ALA A 62 1.57 -4.49 5.29
N ALA A 63 0.65 -4.15 6.19
CA ALA A 63 0.92 -4.12 7.62
C ALA A 63 1.07 -5.53 8.23
N TRP A 64 0.30 -6.51 7.73
CA TRP A 64 0.23 -7.89 8.24
C TRP A 64 1.11 -8.89 7.49
N ASP A 65 1.15 -8.82 6.16
CA ASP A 65 1.89 -9.74 5.30
C ASP A 65 3.34 -9.29 5.17
N ARG A 66 4.26 -10.11 5.67
CA ARG A 66 5.71 -9.92 5.57
C ARG A 66 6.36 -10.95 4.65
N SER A 67 5.57 -11.78 3.98
CA SER A 67 6.05 -12.76 3.00
C SER A 67 6.41 -12.10 1.67
N ASP A 68 7.07 -12.83 0.79
CA ASP A 68 7.42 -12.32 -0.55
C ASP A 68 6.19 -12.09 -1.44
N ALA A 69 5.03 -12.68 -1.11
CA ALA A 69 3.80 -12.55 -1.88
C ALA A 69 3.27 -11.11 -1.93
N ILE A 70 3.55 -10.31 -0.89
CA ILE A 70 3.10 -8.91 -0.80
C ILE A 70 3.66 -8.04 -1.93
N ALA A 71 4.80 -8.40 -2.53
CA ALA A 71 5.36 -7.66 -3.67
C ALA A 71 4.42 -7.65 -4.88
N GLY A 72 3.75 -8.77 -5.17
CA GLY A 72 2.77 -8.87 -6.26
C GLY A 72 1.55 -7.99 -6.00
N VAL A 73 1.03 -8.03 -4.78
CA VAL A 73 -0.13 -7.24 -4.35
C VAL A 73 0.16 -5.73 -4.41
N LEU A 74 1.33 -5.29 -3.94
CA LEU A 74 1.72 -3.89 -3.99
C LEU A 74 1.92 -3.41 -5.42
N ARG A 75 2.53 -4.24 -6.28
CA ARG A 75 2.69 -3.95 -7.70
C ARG A 75 1.32 -3.73 -8.36
N GLU A 76 0.36 -4.63 -8.14
CA GLU A 76 -1.00 -4.49 -8.67
C GLU A 76 -1.65 -3.18 -8.23
N GLY A 77 -1.52 -2.81 -6.94
CA GLY A 77 -2.05 -1.55 -6.42
C GLY A 77 -1.42 -0.31 -7.04
N LEU A 78 -0.10 -0.33 -7.32
CA LEU A 78 0.61 0.80 -7.97
C LEU A 78 0.17 1.02 -9.42
N TYR A 79 -0.46 0.03 -10.05
CA TYR A 79 -1.02 0.11 -11.40
C TYR A 79 -2.56 0.10 -11.42
N ASP A 80 -3.23 0.30 -10.27
CA ASP A 80 -4.70 0.38 -10.23
C ASP A 80 -5.20 1.59 -11.03
N PRO A 81 -6.32 1.49 -11.77
CA PRO A 81 -6.87 2.62 -12.52
C PRO A 81 -7.36 3.77 -11.62
N ASN A 82 -7.58 3.54 -10.34
CA ASN A 82 -8.03 4.55 -9.39
C ASN A 82 -6.86 5.17 -8.62
N ALA A 83 -6.74 6.51 -8.69
CA ALA A 83 -5.64 7.25 -8.06
C ALA A 83 -5.54 7.07 -6.53
N GLU A 84 -6.66 6.91 -5.83
CA GLU A 84 -6.65 6.67 -4.37
C GLU A 84 -6.03 5.32 -4.03
N VAL A 85 -6.27 4.31 -4.86
CA VAL A 85 -5.69 2.98 -4.70
C VAL A 85 -4.18 3.02 -4.98
N VAL A 86 -3.76 3.73 -6.03
CA VAL A 86 -2.33 3.94 -6.34
C VAL A 86 -1.63 4.66 -5.19
N ARG A 87 -2.25 5.71 -4.63
CA ARG A 87 -1.74 6.44 -3.46
C ARG A 87 -1.60 5.51 -2.26
N ALA A 88 -2.63 4.72 -1.97
CA ALA A 88 -2.60 3.74 -0.89
C ALA A 88 -1.54 2.65 -1.10
N ALA A 89 -1.29 2.22 -2.34
CA ALA A 89 -0.23 1.28 -2.66
C ALA A 89 1.16 1.88 -2.40
N ALA A 90 1.39 3.15 -2.77
CA ALA A 90 2.63 3.86 -2.42
C ALA A 90 2.82 3.96 -0.90
N THR A 91 1.77 4.28 -0.14
CA THR A 91 1.80 4.23 1.33
C THR A 91 2.02 2.81 1.86
N ALA A 92 1.44 1.79 1.23
CA ALA A 92 1.58 0.41 1.64
C ALA A 92 3.03 -0.09 1.45
N VAL A 93 3.75 0.38 0.42
CA VAL A 93 5.18 0.08 0.24
C VAL A 93 6.01 0.57 1.43
N LEU A 94 5.73 1.77 1.97
CA LEU A 94 6.42 2.32 3.15
C LEU A 94 6.33 1.39 4.36
N VAL A 95 5.13 0.87 4.64
CA VAL A 95 4.89 0.04 5.83
C VAL A 95 5.22 -1.44 5.62
N SER A 96 5.47 -1.85 4.37
CA SER A 96 5.92 -3.19 3.98
C SER A 96 7.46 -3.35 4.08
N ASN A 97 7.94 -4.58 3.87
CA ASN A 97 9.34 -4.93 3.71
C ASN A 97 9.80 -5.02 2.23
N VAL A 98 8.99 -4.63 1.25
CA VAL A 98 9.28 -4.84 -0.17
C VAL A 98 10.20 -3.74 -0.71
N ARG A 99 11.36 -4.13 -1.24
CA ARG A 99 12.34 -3.23 -1.88
C ARG A 99 12.87 -3.80 -3.20
N THR A 100 11.97 -4.21 -4.08
CA THR A 100 12.31 -4.77 -5.40
C THR A 100 12.53 -3.67 -6.44
N GLN A 101 13.25 -4.01 -7.52
CA GLN A 101 13.53 -3.07 -8.62
C GLN A 101 12.22 -2.59 -9.28
N ASP A 102 11.29 -3.50 -9.59
CA ASP A 102 10.00 -3.17 -10.23
C ASP A 102 9.19 -2.16 -9.41
N ILE A 103 9.13 -2.32 -8.09
CA ILE A 103 8.42 -1.38 -7.20
C ILE A 103 9.14 -0.01 -7.19
N LYS A 104 10.47 0.00 -7.16
CA LYS A 104 11.26 1.23 -7.23
C LYS A 104 10.99 1.99 -8.53
N GLU A 105 10.97 1.29 -9.66
CA GLU A 105 10.70 1.88 -10.98
C GLU A 105 9.29 2.47 -11.05
N ALA A 106 8.29 1.76 -10.54
CA ALA A 106 6.92 2.27 -10.46
C ALA A 106 6.85 3.55 -9.59
N LEU A 107 7.50 3.57 -8.43
CA LEU A 107 7.54 4.75 -7.55
C LEU A 107 8.30 5.93 -8.17
N LEU A 108 9.40 5.68 -8.88
CA LEU A 108 10.14 6.73 -9.62
C LEU A 108 9.27 7.34 -10.72
N ALA A 109 8.51 6.52 -11.45
CA ALA A 109 7.57 7.00 -12.46
C ALA A 109 6.48 7.87 -11.82
N LEU A 110 5.87 7.42 -10.72
CA LEU A 110 4.84 8.18 -9.98
C LEU A 110 5.39 9.49 -9.41
N ALA A 111 6.61 9.52 -8.89
CA ALA A 111 7.23 10.74 -8.38
C ALA A 111 7.60 11.73 -9.49
N SER A 112 7.82 11.24 -10.71
CA SER A 112 8.23 12.05 -11.86
C SER A 112 7.06 12.56 -12.70
N ASP A 113 5.88 12.00 -12.51
CA ASP A 113 4.68 12.37 -13.25
C ASP A 113 4.39 13.88 -13.08
N ALA A 114 3.93 14.50 -14.15
CA ALA A 114 3.55 15.91 -14.19
C ALA A 114 2.12 16.13 -13.70
N THR A 115 1.35 15.07 -13.44
CA THR A 115 -0.03 15.19 -12.95
C THR A 115 -0.06 15.88 -11.58
N PRO A 116 -1.09 16.70 -11.27
CA PRO A 116 -1.01 17.64 -10.15
C PRO A 116 -1.22 17.04 -8.75
N ASP A 117 -1.35 15.72 -8.61
CA ASP A 117 -1.67 15.09 -7.32
C ASP A 117 -0.48 15.14 -6.36
N SER A 118 -0.46 16.20 -5.56
CA SER A 118 0.59 16.44 -4.58
C SER A 118 0.68 15.38 -3.48
N GLN A 119 -0.40 14.65 -3.20
CA GLN A 119 -0.38 13.65 -2.13
C GLN A 119 0.15 12.31 -2.63
N LEU A 120 -0.21 11.91 -3.85
CA LEU A 120 0.39 10.75 -4.52
C LEU A 120 1.90 10.93 -4.68
N HIS A 121 2.35 12.08 -5.21
CA HIS A 121 3.78 12.36 -5.36
C HIS A 121 4.53 12.33 -4.03
N ARG A 122 3.92 12.90 -2.97
CA ARG A 122 4.51 12.86 -1.63
C ARG A 122 4.64 11.42 -1.12
N SER A 123 3.60 10.61 -1.28
CA SER A 123 3.60 9.21 -0.84
C SER A 123 4.66 8.39 -1.59
N ALA A 124 4.81 8.62 -2.90
CA ALA A 124 5.85 7.98 -3.71
C ALA A 124 7.27 8.41 -3.29
N LEU A 125 7.48 9.71 -3.04
CA LEU A 125 8.77 10.24 -2.57
C LEU A 125 9.13 9.74 -1.17
N GLU A 126 8.16 9.67 -0.27
CA GLU A 126 8.36 9.08 1.05
C GLU A 126 8.79 7.62 0.89
N ALA A 127 8.07 6.83 0.09
CA ALA A 127 8.40 5.42 -0.16
C ALA A 127 9.81 5.24 -0.73
N LEU A 128 10.22 6.07 -1.70
CA LEU A 128 11.56 6.06 -2.28
C LEU A 128 12.68 6.35 -1.28
N GLY A 129 12.38 7.00 -0.15
CA GLY A 129 13.35 7.31 0.89
C GLY A 129 14.04 6.09 1.49
N ASP A 130 13.39 4.92 1.43
CA ASP A 130 13.91 3.65 1.95
C ASP A 130 14.57 2.76 0.87
N PHE A 131 14.67 3.25 -0.38
CA PHE A 131 15.29 2.50 -1.47
C PHE A 131 16.75 2.91 -1.67
N SER A 132 17.57 1.94 -2.07
CA SER A 132 18.89 2.26 -2.62
C SER A 132 18.74 2.83 -4.04
N LEU A 133 19.11 4.09 -4.21
CA LEU A 133 19.05 4.81 -5.47
C LEU A 133 20.45 4.91 -6.09
N ASN A 134 20.55 4.61 -7.38
CA ASN A 134 21.74 4.94 -8.15
C ASN A 134 21.80 6.46 -8.43
N ARG A 135 22.85 6.92 -9.10
CA ARG A 135 23.05 8.36 -9.34
C ARG A 135 21.92 8.99 -10.17
N GLU A 136 21.47 8.32 -11.21
CA GLU A 136 20.39 8.82 -12.09
C GLU A 136 19.06 8.84 -11.35
N GLU A 137 18.71 7.75 -10.69
CA GLU A 137 17.50 7.62 -9.87
C GLU A 137 17.46 8.69 -8.75
N TYR A 138 18.61 8.96 -8.12
CA TYR A 138 18.71 10.01 -7.11
C TYR A 138 18.44 11.41 -7.70
N LEU A 139 18.90 11.70 -8.91
CA LEU A 139 18.62 12.98 -9.57
C LEU A 139 17.13 13.14 -9.87
N ILE A 140 16.47 12.06 -10.30
CA ILE A 140 15.01 12.03 -10.50
C ILE A 140 14.29 12.31 -9.18
N TYR A 141 14.62 11.55 -8.13
CA TYR A 141 14.06 11.73 -6.79
C TYR A 141 14.23 13.18 -6.28
N ARG A 142 15.43 13.76 -6.42
CA ARG A 142 15.72 15.13 -5.99
C ARG A 142 14.91 16.17 -6.76
N ALA A 143 14.86 16.05 -8.09
CA ALA A 143 14.09 16.97 -8.92
C ALA A 143 12.59 16.93 -8.59
N ALA A 144 12.04 15.73 -8.36
CA ALA A 144 10.66 15.55 -7.93
C ALA A 144 10.39 16.17 -6.55
N ARG A 145 11.30 15.95 -5.57
CA ARG A 145 11.19 16.52 -4.23
C ARG A 145 11.21 18.05 -4.22
N ASP A 146 12.14 18.66 -4.96
CA ASP A 146 12.26 20.12 -5.04
C ASP A 146 10.99 20.77 -5.62
N ARG A 147 10.30 20.10 -6.57
CA ARG A 147 9.01 20.54 -7.11
C ARG A 147 7.90 20.53 -6.06
N VAL A 148 7.81 19.47 -5.24
CA VAL A 148 6.83 19.37 -4.15
C VAL A 148 7.06 20.46 -3.12
N ASP A 149 8.31 20.68 -2.70
CA ASP A 149 8.68 21.71 -1.71
C ASP A 149 8.44 23.14 -2.22
N ALA A 150 8.59 23.37 -3.53
CA ALA A 150 8.23 24.66 -4.14
C ALA A 150 6.71 24.91 -4.15
N LYS A 151 5.90 23.86 -4.32
CA LYS A 151 4.42 23.95 -4.30
C LYS A 151 3.89 24.20 -2.89
N SER A 152 4.47 23.58 -1.85
CA SER A 152 4.07 23.77 -0.45
C SER A 152 4.32 25.17 0.11
N ARG A 153 5.11 26.00 -0.59
CA ARG A 153 5.44 27.38 -0.19
C ARG A 153 4.60 28.46 -0.89
N ARG A 154 3.70 28.07 -1.80
CA ARG A 154 2.78 28.95 -2.52
C ARG A 154 1.39 28.85 -1.90
#